data_AF-A0A6J3A465-F1
#
_entry.id   AF-A0A6J3A465-F1
#
_cell.length_a   1.000
_cell.length_b   1.000
_cell.length_c   1.000
_cell.angle_alpha   90.00
_cell.angle_beta   90.00
_cell.angle_gamma   90.00
#
_symmetry.space_group_name_H-M   'P 1'
#
loop_
_entity.id
_entity.type
_entity.pdbx_description
1 polymer ?
#
loop_
_entity_poly.entity_id
_entity_poly.type
_entity_poly.pdbx_seq_one_letter_code
_entity_poly.pdbx_strand_id
1 'polypeptide(L)'
;MIPWVLFACALPCAADPLLGAFARRDFQKGLPQLICSLPGPQGPPGPPGAPGPAGMMGRMGFPGKDGQDGQDGDRGDNGEEGPPGRTGNRGKPGPKGKAGAIGRAGPRGPKGVSGAPGKHGTPGKKGPKGKKGEPGLPGPCSCGSGHAKSAFSVAVTKSYPRERLPIKFDKILMNEGGHYNASSGKFVCGVPGIYYFTYDITLANKHLAIGLVHNGQYRIRTFDANTGNHDVASGSTILALKQGDEVWLQIFYSEQNGLFYDPYWTDSLFTGFLIYADQDNPNEV
;
A
#
# COMPACT_ATOMS: atom_id res chain seq x y z
N MET A 1 -80.58 15.67 42.33
CA MET A 1 -81.39 15.74 41.09
C MET A 1 -80.62 16.61 40.11
N ILE A 2 -80.08 16.21 38.96
CA ILE A 2 -80.16 15.04 38.07
C ILE A 2 -78.77 14.96 37.35
N PRO A 3 -78.28 13.77 36.94
CA PRO A 3 -76.87 13.50 36.61
C PRO A 3 -76.61 13.33 35.09
N TRP A 4 -75.40 13.61 34.61
CA TRP A 4 -74.95 13.32 33.23
C TRP A 4 -73.56 12.66 33.30
N VAL A 5 -73.48 11.33 33.45
CA VAL A 5 -73.36 10.29 32.39
C VAL A 5 -72.03 10.39 31.63
N LEU A 6 -71.07 9.60 32.12
CA LEU A 6 -69.82 9.22 31.45
C LEU A 6 -70.15 8.27 30.28
N PHE A 7 -69.79 8.66 29.06
CA PHE A 7 -69.87 7.79 27.88
C PHE A 7 -68.53 7.06 27.73
N ALA A 8 -68.48 5.79 28.15
CA ALA A 8 -67.40 4.87 27.85
C ALA A 8 -67.66 4.26 26.47
N CYS A 9 -66.81 4.57 25.48
CA CYS A 9 -66.86 3.96 24.17
C CYS A 9 -65.87 2.78 24.15
N ALA A 10 -66.41 1.56 24.24
CA ALA A 10 -65.67 0.32 24.05
C ALA A 10 -66.10 -0.30 22.71
N LEU A 11 -65.17 -0.43 21.76
CA LEU A 11 -65.24 -1.44 20.70
C LEU A 11 -63.83 -2.01 20.44
N PRO A 12 -63.74 -3.31 20.07
CA PRO A 12 -62.52 -4.10 20.15
C PRO A 12 -61.77 -4.09 18.81
N CYS A 13 -60.44 -4.02 18.84
CA CYS A 13 -59.64 -4.27 17.64
C CYS A 13 -58.90 -5.60 17.81
N ALA A 14 -59.30 -6.56 16.98
CA ALA A 14 -58.79 -7.91 16.90
C ALA A 14 -57.27 -7.93 16.62
N ALA A 15 -56.62 -8.93 17.21
CA ALA A 15 -55.23 -9.26 17.03
C ALA A 15 -54.98 -9.81 15.62
N ASP A 16 -53.91 -9.32 14.98
CA ASP A 16 -53.29 -9.97 13.81
C ASP A 16 -51.83 -10.29 14.17
N PRO A 17 -51.35 -11.53 13.96
CA PRO A 17 -50.08 -12.00 14.49
C PRO A 17 -48.95 -11.78 13.48
N LEU A 18 -48.16 -10.74 13.67
CA LEU A 18 -46.81 -10.66 13.10
C LEU A 18 -45.80 -10.54 14.24
N LEU A 19 -45.42 -11.72 14.74
CA LEU A 19 -44.21 -11.95 15.49
C LEU A 19 -43.00 -11.34 14.76
N GLY A 20 -42.21 -10.54 15.49
CA GLY A 20 -40.80 -10.34 15.17
C GLY A 20 -40.37 -8.91 14.86
N ALA A 21 -40.47 -8.01 15.83
CA ALA A 21 -39.67 -6.78 15.82
C ALA A 21 -39.34 -6.32 17.25
N PHE A 22 -38.90 -7.26 18.09
CA PHE A 22 -38.25 -6.93 19.36
C PHE A 22 -36.74 -6.85 19.16
N ALA A 23 -36.21 -5.63 19.33
CA ALA A 23 -34.85 -5.33 19.78
C ALA A 23 -33.69 -6.05 19.05
N ARG A 24 -33.21 -5.44 17.97
CA ARG A 24 -31.77 -5.28 17.69
C ARG A 24 -31.57 -4.00 16.89
N ARG A 25 -31.45 -2.87 17.59
CA ARG A 25 -30.62 -1.79 17.06
C ARG A 25 -29.21 -2.31 17.17
N ASP A 26 -28.68 -2.84 16.08
CA ASP A 26 -27.24 -3.02 15.94
C ASP A 26 -26.62 -1.64 15.98
N PHE A 27 -26.26 -1.23 17.20
CA PHE A 27 -25.26 -0.22 17.44
C PHE A 27 -23.98 -0.84 16.89
N GLN A 28 -23.73 -0.66 15.59
CA GLN A 28 -22.39 -0.84 15.06
C GLN A 28 -21.54 0.19 15.79
N LYS A 29 -20.95 -0.27 16.90
CA LYS A 29 -19.78 0.31 17.53
C LYS A 29 -18.81 0.58 16.39
N GLY A 30 -18.75 1.84 15.97
CA GLY A 30 -17.54 2.39 15.40
C GLY A 30 -16.48 2.29 16.49
N LEU A 31 -15.90 1.10 16.65
CA LEU A 31 -14.53 1.00 17.11
C LEU A 31 -13.77 2.03 16.26
N PRO A 32 -12.98 2.95 16.84
CA PRO A 32 -11.94 3.55 16.05
C PRO A 32 -11.09 2.37 15.60
N GLN A 33 -11.26 1.94 14.35
CA GLN A 33 -10.30 1.05 13.75
C GLN A 33 -9.00 1.84 13.81
N LEU A 34 -8.16 1.47 14.77
CA LEU A 34 -6.77 1.83 14.75
C LEU A 34 -6.24 1.21 13.45
N ILE A 35 -6.22 2.01 12.38
CA ILE A 35 -5.67 1.60 11.10
C ILE A 35 -4.16 1.56 11.31
N CYS A 36 -3.68 0.47 11.89
CA CYS A 36 -2.28 0.11 11.79
C CYS A 36 -2.06 -0.34 10.34
N SER A 37 -1.28 0.46 9.63
CA SER A 37 -0.75 0.25 8.27
C SER A 37 -1.78 0.23 7.12
N LEU A 38 -1.78 1.30 6.32
CA LEU A 38 -2.27 1.20 4.94
C LEU A 38 -1.31 0.30 4.15
N PRO A 39 -1.82 -0.60 3.28
CA PRO A 39 -0.98 -1.34 2.34
C PRO A 39 -0.08 -0.38 1.55
N GLY A 40 1.19 -0.75 1.36
CA GLY A 40 2.12 0.06 0.58
C GLY A 40 1.61 0.27 -0.85
N PRO A 41 1.99 1.38 -1.52
CA PRO A 41 1.59 1.61 -2.90
C PRO A 41 2.03 0.43 -3.77
N GLN A 42 1.24 0.12 -4.80
CA GLN A 42 1.58 -0.93 -5.74
C GLN A 42 2.96 -0.72 -6.36
N GLY A 43 3.78 -1.77 -6.37
CA GLY A 43 5.08 -1.74 -7.04
C GLY A 43 4.96 -1.42 -8.53
N PRO A 44 5.97 -0.77 -9.13
CA PRO A 44 5.95 -0.41 -10.54
C PRO A 44 5.80 -1.66 -11.44
N PRO A 45 5.18 -1.55 -12.64
CA PRO A 45 5.11 -2.65 -13.58
C PRO A 45 6.51 -3.19 -13.91
N GLY A 46 6.64 -4.51 -14.01
CA GLY A 46 7.91 -5.13 -14.43
C GLY A 46 8.33 -4.67 -15.84
N PRO A 47 9.64 -4.71 -16.16
CA PRO A 47 10.14 -4.29 -17.47
C PRO A 47 9.52 -5.15 -18.60
N PRO A 48 9.35 -4.59 -19.81
CA PRO A 48 8.87 -5.35 -20.96
C PRO A 48 9.77 -6.56 -21.25
N GLY A 49 9.16 -7.67 -21.71
CA GLY A 49 9.95 -8.83 -22.16
C GLY A 49 10.88 -8.48 -23.33
N ALA A 50 12.03 -9.15 -23.39
CA ALA A 50 13.00 -8.95 -24.46
C ALA A 50 12.38 -9.21 -25.85
N PRO A 51 12.84 -8.52 -26.91
CA PRO A 51 12.40 -8.80 -28.28
C PRO A 51 12.65 -10.26 -28.67
N GLY A 52 11.72 -10.85 -29.44
CA GLY A 52 11.93 -12.18 -29.99
C GLY A 52 13.11 -12.23 -30.98
N PRO A 53 13.75 -13.40 -31.17
CA PRO A 53 14.86 -13.54 -32.11
C PRO A 53 14.44 -13.23 -33.56
N ALA A 54 15.41 -12.81 -34.38
CA ALA A 54 15.18 -12.55 -35.80
C ALA A 54 14.74 -13.83 -36.54
N GLY A 55 13.82 -13.71 -37.49
CA GLY A 55 13.37 -14.84 -38.30
C GLY A 55 14.50 -15.37 -39.21
N MET A 56 14.57 -16.70 -39.38
CA MET A 56 15.58 -17.33 -40.23
C MET A 56 15.41 -16.92 -41.70
N MET A 57 16.52 -16.86 -42.43
CA MET A 57 16.54 -16.58 -43.87
C MET A 57 15.77 -17.66 -44.65
N GLY A 58 14.90 -17.23 -45.58
CA GLY A 58 14.14 -18.13 -46.44
C GLY A 58 15.05 -18.98 -47.34
N ARG A 59 14.61 -20.21 -47.67
CA ARG A 59 15.35 -21.10 -48.57
C ARG A 59 15.43 -20.51 -49.99
N MET A 60 16.54 -20.81 -50.68
CA MET A 60 16.75 -20.41 -52.08
C MET A 60 15.69 -21.04 -53.00
N GLY A 61 15.19 -20.27 -53.98
CA GLY A 61 14.23 -20.77 -54.96
C GLY A 61 14.81 -21.86 -55.86
N PHE A 62 13.95 -22.75 -56.37
CA PHE A 62 14.36 -23.80 -57.32
C PHE A 62 14.82 -23.21 -58.66
N PRO A 63 15.74 -23.87 -59.39
CA PRO A 63 16.13 -23.46 -60.74
C PRO A 63 14.94 -23.41 -61.71
N GLY A 64 14.97 -22.47 -62.67
CA GLY A 64 13.98 -22.41 -63.75
C GLY A 64 13.98 -23.68 -64.60
N LYS A 65 12.84 -24.01 -65.20
CA LYS A 65 12.70 -25.15 -66.13
C LYS A 65 13.49 -24.89 -67.42
N ASP A 66 14.03 -25.95 -68.03
CA ASP A 66 14.71 -25.88 -69.32
C ASP A 66 13.76 -25.38 -70.43
N GLY A 67 14.30 -24.63 -71.40
CA GLY A 67 13.54 -24.15 -72.56
C GLY A 67 13.08 -25.31 -73.47
N GLN A 68 11.98 -25.13 -74.20
CA GLN A 68 11.50 -26.12 -75.17
C GLN A 68 12.49 -26.27 -76.34
N ASP A 69 12.59 -27.50 -76.86
CA ASP A 69 13.41 -27.80 -78.03
C ASP A 69 12.88 -27.04 -79.28
N GLY A 70 13.79 -26.63 -80.16
CA GLY A 70 13.43 -25.92 -81.39
C GLY A 70 12.70 -26.85 -82.39
N GLN A 71 11.82 -26.28 -83.21
CA GLN A 71 11.13 -27.03 -84.27
C GLN A 71 12.10 -27.47 -85.38
N ASP A 72 11.85 -28.64 -85.96
CA ASP A 72 12.60 -29.17 -87.09
C ASP A 72 12.50 -28.23 -88.32
N GLY A 73 13.60 -28.07 -89.06
CA GLY A 73 13.62 -27.22 -90.26
C GLY A 73 12.87 -27.84 -91.44
N ASP A 74 12.30 -26.99 -92.29
CA ASP A 74 11.54 -27.41 -93.48
C ASP A 74 12.40 -28.21 -94.47
N ARG A 75 11.78 -29.22 -95.11
CA ARG A 75 12.41 -30.12 -96.09
C ARG A 75 12.69 -29.35 -97.38
N GLY A 76 13.94 -29.38 -97.86
CA GLY A 76 14.33 -28.69 -99.10
C GLY A 76 13.61 -29.23 -100.35
N ASP A 77 13.32 -28.34 -101.29
CA ASP A 77 12.60 -28.61 -102.53
C ASP A 77 13.35 -29.57 -103.48
N ASN A 78 12.60 -30.38 -104.23
CA ASN A 78 13.13 -31.29 -105.25
C ASN A 78 13.69 -30.50 -106.45
N GLY A 79 14.88 -30.88 -106.94
CA GLY A 79 15.51 -30.26 -108.11
C GLY A 79 14.74 -30.49 -109.41
N GLU A 80 14.74 -29.49 -110.29
CA GLU A 80 14.04 -29.48 -111.58
C GLU A 80 14.60 -30.50 -112.60
N GLU A 81 13.72 -31.01 -113.45
CA GLU A 81 14.01 -32.00 -114.49
C GLU A 81 14.78 -31.37 -115.67
N GLY A 82 15.88 -31.99 -116.11
CA GLY A 82 16.73 -31.47 -117.18
C GLY A 82 16.05 -31.54 -118.57
N PRO A 83 16.27 -30.56 -119.46
CA PRO A 83 15.58 -30.49 -120.75
C PRO A 83 15.98 -31.59 -121.77
N PRO A 84 15.10 -31.95 -122.73
CA PRO A 84 15.26 -33.11 -123.60
C PRO A 84 16.44 -33.01 -124.60
N GLY A 85 17.20 -34.09 -124.74
CA GLY A 85 18.36 -34.19 -125.63
C GLY A 85 18.03 -34.40 -127.11
N ARG A 86 18.93 -33.90 -127.99
CA ARG A 86 18.87 -34.07 -129.45
C ARG A 86 19.55 -35.38 -129.90
N THR A 87 19.00 -35.98 -130.95
CA THR A 87 19.06 -37.41 -131.31
C THR A 87 20.44 -37.96 -131.70
N GLY A 88 20.92 -38.93 -130.91
CA GLY A 88 22.03 -39.87 -131.16
C GLY A 88 21.92 -41.02 -130.15
N ASN A 89 21.95 -42.28 -130.59
CA ASN A 89 21.23 -43.40 -129.94
C ASN A 89 21.85 -44.00 -128.64
N ARG A 90 20.95 -44.14 -127.64
CA ARG A 90 20.88 -44.96 -126.39
C ARG A 90 22.04 -44.92 -125.37
N GLY A 91 21.91 -44.00 -124.41
CA GLY A 91 22.85 -43.75 -123.30
C GLY A 91 22.63 -44.54 -122.00
N LYS A 92 23.58 -44.37 -121.06
CA LYS A 92 23.47 -44.82 -119.66
C LYS A 92 22.66 -43.78 -118.84
N PRO A 93 21.85 -44.20 -117.85
CA PRO A 93 21.02 -43.30 -117.03
C PRO A 93 21.82 -42.19 -116.35
N GLY A 94 21.25 -40.98 -116.25
CA GLY A 94 21.82 -39.89 -115.47
C GLY A 94 21.96 -40.27 -113.98
N PRO A 95 22.98 -39.77 -113.27
CA PRO A 95 23.16 -40.07 -111.86
C PRO A 95 21.98 -39.52 -111.04
N LYS A 96 21.52 -40.32 -110.06
CA LYS A 96 20.49 -39.94 -109.09
C LYS A 96 20.94 -38.67 -108.34
N GLY A 97 20.07 -37.65 -108.27
CA GLY A 97 20.35 -36.42 -107.53
C GLY A 97 20.78 -36.70 -106.08
N LYS A 98 21.74 -35.93 -105.56
CA LYS A 98 22.21 -36.06 -104.17
C LYS A 98 21.06 -35.74 -103.21
N ALA A 99 20.93 -36.50 -102.13
CA ALA A 99 19.99 -36.19 -101.06
C ALA A 99 20.30 -34.79 -100.48
N GLY A 100 19.26 -33.99 -100.26
CA GLY A 100 19.40 -32.67 -99.60
C GLY A 100 20.05 -32.82 -98.22
N ALA A 101 20.84 -31.82 -97.83
CA ALA A 101 21.49 -31.81 -96.53
C ALA A 101 20.42 -31.73 -95.40
N ILE A 102 20.59 -32.54 -94.35
CA ILE A 102 19.79 -32.42 -93.13
C ILE A 102 20.02 -31.02 -92.55
N GLY A 103 18.94 -30.28 -92.28
CA GLY A 103 19.02 -28.96 -91.64
C GLY A 103 19.77 -29.04 -90.30
N ARG A 104 20.55 -28.01 -89.96
CA ARG A 104 21.27 -27.97 -88.68
C ARG A 104 20.27 -27.90 -87.53
N ALA A 105 20.51 -28.67 -86.46
CA ALA A 105 19.74 -28.57 -85.23
C ALA A 105 19.71 -27.12 -84.72
N GLY A 106 18.54 -26.66 -84.29
CA GLY A 106 18.39 -25.32 -83.70
C GLY A 106 19.27 -25.14 -82.46
N PRO A 107 19.69 -23.91 -82.13
CA PRO A 107 20.49 -23.66 -80.94
C PRO A 107 19.73 -24.05 -79.67
N ARG A 108 20.42 -24.68 -78.71
CA ARG A 108 19.85 -24.99 -77.38
C ARG A 108 19.34 -23.71 -76.73
N GLY A 109 18.11 -23.74 -76.20
CA GLY A 109 17.52 -22.61 -75.49
C GLY A 109 18.42 -22.12 -74.33
N PRO A 110 18.36 -20.82 -73.97
CA PRO A 110 19.18 -20.27 -72.89
C PRO A 110 18.86 -20.94 -71.54
N LYS A 111 19.89 -21.09 -70.70
CA LYS A 111 19.75 -21.68 -69.35
C LYS A 111 18.76 -20.85 -68.53
N GLY A 112 17.81 -21.51 -67.86
CA GLY A 112 16.84 -20.85 -66.99
C GLY A 112 17.52 -20.00 -65.90
N VAL A 113 16.96 -18.82 -65.63
CA VAL A 113 17.51 -17.85 -64.67
C VAL A 113 17.45 -18.42 -63.25
N SER A 114 18.50 -18.21 -62.44
CA SER A 114 18.51 -18.62 -61.02
C SER A 114 17.39 -17.93 -60.24
N GLY A 115 16.67 -18.68 -59.40
CA GLY A 115 15.63 -18.14 -58.54
C GLY A 115 16.18 -17.09 -57.56
N ALA A 116 15.41 -16.03 -57.30
CA ALA A 116 15.81 -14.95 -56.41
C ALA A 116 16.03 -15.46 -54.96
N PRO A 117 16.91 -14.81 -54.16
CA PRO A 117 17.09 -15.12 -52.75
C PRO A 117 15.77 -15.05 -51.97
N GLY A 118 15.56 -15.96 -51.03
CA GLY A 118 14.41 -15.93 -50.13
C GLY A 118 14.40 -14.63 -49.30
N LYS A 119 13.22 -14.04 -49.11
CA LYS A 119 13.06 -12.81 -48.31
C LYS A 119 13.51 -13.04 -46.87
N HIS A 120 14.09 -12.00 -46.26
CA HIS A 120 14.50 -12.04 -44.85
C HIS A 120 13.28 -12.23 -43.94
N GLY A 121 13.43 -13.04 -42.88
CA GLY A 121 12.37 -13.23 -41.90
C GLY A 121 12.04 -11.91 -41.18
N THR A 122 10.76 -11.66 -40.90
CA THR A 122 10.35 -10.44 -40.18
C THR A 122 10.90 -10.44 -38.74
N PRO A 123 11.22 -9.27 -38.16
CA PRO A 123 11.63 -9.19 -36.76
C PRO A 123 10.61 -9.83 -35.80
N GLY A 124 11.11 -10.49 -34.76
CA GLY A 124 10.27 -11.06 -33.71
C GLY A 124 9.41 -9.99 -33.03
N LYS A 125 8.17 -10.33 -32.68
CA LYS A 125 7.26 -9.40 -32.00
C LYS A 125 7.83 -8.98 -30.64
N LYS A 126 7.53 -7.74 -30.23
CA LYS A 126 7.88 -7.23 -28.90
C LYS A 126 7.26 -8.13 -27.83
N GLY A 127 8.03 -8.45 -26.79
CA GLY A 127 7.53 -9.24 -25.66
C GLY A 127 6.34 -8.56 -24.96
N PRO A 128 5.48 -9.33 -24.27
CA PRO A 128 4.33 -8.79 -23.56
C PRO A 128 4.76 -7.81 -22.46
N LYS A 129 3.85 -6.90 -22.09
CA LYS A 129 4.02 -6.00 -20.95
C LYS A 129 4.22 -6.84 -19.67
N GLY A 130 5.19 -6.46 -18.84
CA GLY A 130 5.44 -7.12 -17.56
C GLY A 130 4.19 -7.14 -16.68
N LYS A 131 4.06 -8.18 -15.84
CA LYS A 131 2.94 -8.30 -14.91
C LYS A 131 2.88 -7.11 -13.95
N LYS A 132 1.67 -6.80 -13.51
CA LYS A 132 1.40 -5.78 -12.47
C LYS A 132 2.10 -6.20 -11.18
N GLY A 133 2.88 -5.31 -10.55
CA GLY A 133 3.58 -5.61 -9.31
C GLY A 133 2.59 -5.97 -8.18
N GLU A 134 3.00 -6.88 -7.30
CA GLU A 134 2.22 -7.22 -6.11
C GLU A 134 2.08 -5.98 -5.18
N PRO A 135 1.02 -5.92 -4.35
CA PRO A 135 0.93 -4.90 -3.31
C PRO A 135 2.19 -4.91 -2.44
N GLY A 136 2.72 -3.72 -2.11
CA GLY A 136 3.83 -3.63 -1.18
C GLY A 136 3.43 -4.20 0.19
N LEU A 137 4.40 -4.80 0.89
CA LEU A 137 4.22 -5.17 2.29
C LEU A 137 3.76 -3.94 3.10
N PRO A 138 2.97 -4.12 4.17
CA PRO A 138 2.62 -3.03 5.07
C PRO A 138 3.88 -2.24 5.46
N GLY A 139 3.85 -0.92 5.29
CA GLY A 139 4.97 -0.08 5.72
C GLY A 139 5.18 -0.18 7.23
N PRO A 140 6.40 0.07 7.75
CA PRO A 140 6.61 0.20 9.19
C PRO A 140 5.70 1.32 9.73
N CYS A 141 5.05 1.09 10.88
CA CYS A 141 4.17 2.09 11.52
C CYS A 141 4.91 3.42 11.73
N SER A 142 4.60 4.42 10.92
CA SER A 142 5.03 5.81 11.13
C SER A 142 3.97 6.57 11.92
N CYS A 143 3.76 6.20 13.19
CA CYS A 143 3.03 7.04 14.14
C CYS A 143 3.87 8.30 14.44
N GLY A 144 3.87 9.30 13.55
CA GLY A 144 4.90 10.34 13.67
C GLY A 144 4.81 11.66 12.89
N SER A 145 3.78 11.97 12.10
CA SER A 145 3.72 13.30 11.45
C SER A 145 2.33 13.93 11.39
N GLY A 146 1.49 13.71 12.40
CA GLY A 146 0.18 14.37 12.50
C GLY A 146 -0.64 14.12 13.76
N HIS A 147 -0.18 13.28 14.69
CA HIS A 147 -0.88 13.05 15.95
C HIS A 147 -0.21 13.83 17.07
N ALA A 148 -0.99 14.64 17.79
CA ALA A 148 -0.51 15.36 18.95
C ALA A 148 -0.01 14.36 20.01
N LYS A 149 1.24 14.54 20.45
CA LYS A 149 1.87 13.70 21.48
C LYS A 149 2.14 14.56 22.71
N SER A 150 1.71 14.07 23.87
CA SER A 150 1.94 14.72 25.14
C SER A 150 1.97 13.66 26.23
N ALA A 151 3.14 13.33 26.75
CA ALA A 151 3.30 12.35 27.81
C ALA A 151 4.54 12.66 28.65
N PHE A 152 4.43 12.49 29.96
CA PHE A 152 5.57 12.58 30.87
C PHE A 152 5.51 11.49 31.92
N SER A 153 6.67 11.08 32.39
CA SER A 153 6.84 10.23 33.57
C SER A 153 8.09 10.71 34.30
N VAL A 154 7.93 11.02 35.58
CA VAL A 154 8.95 11.70 36.38
C VAL A 154 8.99 11.11 37.78
N ALA A 155 10.17 11.16 38.40
CA ALA A 155 10.41 10.65 39.73
C ALA A 155 11.02 11.74 40.63
N VAL A 156 10.77 11.66 41.93
CA VAL A 156 11.48 12.48 42.92
C VAL A 156 12.87 11.89 43.20
N THR A 157 13.82 12.75 43.58
CA THR A 157 15.13 12.31 44.10
C THR A 157 15.38 12.73 45.55
N LYS A 158 14.37 13.26 46.22
CA LYS A 158 14.46 13.77 47.60
C LYS A 158 13.20 13.43 48.38
N SER A 159 13.39 12.90 49.58
CA SER A 159 12.32 12.71 50.57
C SER A 159 11.84 14.04 51.12
N TYR A 160 10.61 14.06 51.63
CA TYR A 160 10.04 15.17 52.38
C TYR A 160 10.09 16.53 51.64
N PRO A 161 9.50 16.65 50.44
CA PRO A 161 9.41 17.91 49.71
C PRO A 161 8.68 18.98 50.51
N ARG A 162 8.84 20.26 50.17
CA ARG A 162 8.16 21.35 50.90
C ARG A 162 6.64 21.20 50.81
N GLU A 163 5.97 21.30 51.96
CA GLU A 163 4.52 21.24 52.05
C GLU A 163 3.85 22.47 51.43
N ARG A 164 2.59 22.32 51.01
CA ARG A 164 1.75 23.37 50.40
C ARG A 164 2.31 24.01 49.13
N LEU A 165 3.35 23.42 48.54
CA LEU A 165 3.95 23.83 47.28
C LEU A 165 3.93 22.64 46.30
N PRO A 166 3.98 22.90 44.98
CA PRO A 166 4.16 21.84 44.00
C PRO A 166 5.41 21.00 44.31
N ILE A 167 5.24 19.68 44.33
CA ILE A 167 6.33 18.73 44.48
C ILE A 167 7.13 18.71 43.17
N LYS A 168 8.45 18.89 43.30
CA LYS A 168 9.36 18.87 42.15
C LYS A 168 9.84 17.45 41.92
N PHE A 169 9.39 16.83 40.83
CA PHE A 169 9.92 15.57 40.35
C PHE A 169 11.04 15.90 39.36
N ASP A 170 12.28 15.79 39.82
CA ASP A 170 13.46 16.28 39.13
C ASP A 170 14.16 15.22 38.27
N LYS A 171 13.89 13.93 38.50
CA LYS A 171 14.35 12.83 37.64
C LYS A 171 13.34 12.61 36.51
N ILE A 172 13.69 13.08 35.31
CA ILE A 172 12.88 12.84 34.10
C ILE A 172 13.13 11.42 33.58
N LEU A 173 12.08 10.60 33.54
CA LEU A 173 12.11 9.29 32.87
C LEU A 173 11.67 9.44 31.41
N MET A 174 10.65 10.26 31.16
CA MET A 174 10.13 10.61 29.84
C MET A 174 9.45 11.99 29.90
N ASN A 175 9.56 12.79 28.83
CA ASN A 175 8.87 14.09 28.71
C ASN A 175 8.59 14.43 27.24
N GLU A 176 7.81 13.58 26.57
CA GLU A 176 7.40 13.76 25.18
C GLU A 176 6.48 14.98 25.04
N GLY A 177 6.83 15.91 24.15
CA GLY A 177 6.17 17.20 24.00
C GLY A 177 6.70 18.29 24.94
N GLY A 178 7.57 17.96 25.91
CA GLY A 178 8.19 18.96 26.78
C GLY A 178 7.22 19.70 27.70
N HIS A 179 6.06 19.12 27.97
CA HIS A 179 4.96 19.75 28.71
C HIS A 179 5.11 19.65 30.24
N TYR A 180 6.02 18.82 30.75
CA TYR A 180 6.38 18.83 32.18
C TYR A 180 7.60 19.70 32.46
N ASN A 181 7.50 20.56 33.47
CA ASN A 181 8.59 21.42 33.92
C ASN A 181 9.11 20.98 35.30
N ALA A 182 10.30 20.37 35.33
CA ALA A 182 10.94 19.89 36.56
C ALA A 182 11.30 21.02 37.55
N SER A 183 11.56 22.23 37.08
CA SER A 183 11.89 23.36 37.95
C SER A 183 10.68 23.85 38.75
N SER A 184 9.48 23.76 38.17
CA SER A 184 8.22 24.13 38.82
C SER A 184 7.48 22.95 39.46
N GLY A 185 7.72 21.72 39.00
CA GLY A 185 6.98 20.54 39.43
C GLY A 185 5.63 20.35 38.72
N LYS A 186 5.35 21.15 37.68
CA LYS A 186 4.04 21.22 37.03
C LYS A 186 4.07 20.65 35.60
N PHE A 187 2.99 20.00 35.23
CA PHE A 187 2.60 19.76 33.85
C PHE A 187 1.78 20.96 33.35
N VAL A 188 2.10 21.47 32.17
CA VAL A 188 1.35 22.54 31.48
C VAL A 188 0.81 21.98 30.18
N CYS A 189 -0.51 21.98 30.02
CA CYS A 189 -1.17 21.42 28.86
C CYS A 189 -0.83 22.22 27.59
N GLY A 190 -0.06 21.60 26.67
CA GLY A 190 0.20 22.17 25.34
C GLY A 190 -0.83 21.74 24.28
N VAL A 191 -1.53 20.63 24.52
CA VAL A 191 -2.49 20.02 23.57
C VAL A 191 -3.84 19.82 24.28
N PRO A 192 -4.90 20.54 23.90
CA PRO A 192 -6.23 20.33 24.47
C PRO A 192 -6.72 18.89 24.28
N GLY A 193 -7.38 18.34 25.29
CA GLY A 193 -7.96 17.01 25.22
C GLY A 193 -8.11 16.31 26.55
N ILE A 194 -8.28 14.99 26.47
CA ILE A 194 -8.47 14.10 27.61
C ILE A 194 -7.15 13.47 28.03
N TYR A 195 -6.76 13.68 29.28
CA TYR A 195 -5.52 13.19 29.88
C TYR A 195 -5.78 12.18 30.99
N TYR A 196 -4.93 11.17 31.08
CA TYR A 196 -4.83 10.30 32.24
C TYR A 196 -3.64 10.74 33.09
N PHE A 197 -3.84 10.86 34.39
CA PHE A 197 -2.78 11.11 35.36
C PHE A 197 -2.78 10.02 36.42
N THR A 198 -1.58 9.58 36.80
CA THR A 198 -1.37 8.61 37.87
C THR A 198 -0.12 8.94 38.66
N TYR A 199 -0.10 8.57 39.92
CA TYR A 199 1.07 8.66 40.77
C TYR A 199 1.14 7.47 41.70
N ASP A 200 2.37 7.08 42.02
CA ASP A 200 2.71 5.99 42.91
C ASP A 200 3.77 6.52 43.88
N ILE A 201 3.42 6.67 45.15
CA ILE A 201 4.24 7.37 46.13
C ILE A 201 4.61 6.40 47.23
N THR A 202 5.90 6.12 47.37
CA THR A 202 6.43 5.45 48.56
C THR A 202 6.40 6.40 49.74
N LEU A 203 5.91 5.93 50.88
CA LEU A 203 5.89 6.68 52.12
C LEU A 203 6.59 5.96 53.28
N ALA A 204 7.27 6.73 54.12
CA ALA A 204 8.05 6.23 55.27
C ALA A 204 8.00 7.24 56.43
N ASN A 205 8.06 6.74 57.67
CA ASN A 205 8.19 7.49 58.94
C ASN A 205 7.06 8.47 59.32
N LYS A 206 6.35 9.06 58.35
CA LYS A 206 5.22 9.97 58.55
C LYS A 206 4.02 9.54 57.70
N HIS A 207 2.82 9.97 58.09
CA HIS A 207 1.63 9.84 57.26
C HIS A 207 1.75 10.68 55.98
N LEU A 208 1.02 10.32 54.94
CA LEU A 208 1.02 11.03 53.66
C LEU A 208 -0.36 11.63 53.37
N ALA A 209 -0.41 12.93 53.06
CA ALA A 209 -1.58 13.60 52.53
C ALA A 209 -1.23 14.35 51.24
N ILE A 210 -1.35 13.66 50.11
CA ILE A 210 -0.97 14.19 48.79
C ILE A 210 -2.22 14.42 47.93
N GLY A 211 -2.22 15.50 47.16
CA GLY A 211 -3.33 15.84 46.28
C GLY A 211 -2.86 16.16 44.87
N LEU A 212 -3.64 15.72 43.89
CA LEU A 212 -3.52 16.15 42.51
C LEU A 212 -4.35 17.41 42.32
N VAL A 213 -3.67 18.46 41.86
CA VAL A 213 -4.22 19.80 41.70
C VAL A 213 -4.28 20.14 40.23
N HIS A 214 -5.42 20.67 39.80
CA HIS A 214 -5.64 21.23 38.47
C HIS A 214 -6.09 22.69 38.65
N ASN A 215 -5.30 23.63 38.11
CA ASN A 215 -5.57 25.08 38.20
C ASN A 215 -5.92 25.56 39.63
N GLY A 216 -5.19 25.05 40.63
CA GLY A 216 -5.38 25.41 42.05
C GLY A 216 -6.49 24.65 42.77
N GLN A 217 -7.27 23.81 42.09
CA GLN A 217 -8.32 22.98 42.70
C GLN A 217 -7.87 21.53 42.83
N TYR A 218 -8.11 20.93 44.01
CA TYR A 218 -7.84 19.51 44.22
C TYR A 218 -8.84 18.65 43.44
N ARG A 219 -8.31 17.74 42.62
CA ARG A 219 -9.08 16.73 41.87
C ARG A 219 -9.06 15.38 42.56
N ILE A 220 -7.91 15.02 43.15
CA ILE A 220 -7.77 13.84 43.99
C ILE A 220 -7.11 14.28 45.30
N ARG A 221 -7.54 13.67 46.40
CA ARG A 221 -6.84 13.70 47.69
C ARG A 221 -6.61 12.26 48.12
N THR A 222 -5.36 11.88 48.30
CA THR A 222 -4.95 10.56 48.79
C THR A 222 -4.38 10.75 50.18
N PHE A 223 -4.87 9.95 51.12
CA PHE A 223 -4.36 9.87 52.48
C PHE A 223 -3.87 8.45 52.73
N ASP A 224 -2.69 8.33 53.33
CA ASP A 224 -2.17 7.05 53.77
C ASP A 224 -1.52 7.19 55.15
N ALA A 225 -1.89 6.27 56.05
CA ALA A 225 -1.48 6.29 57.44
C ALA A 225 -0.32 5.31 57.65
N ASN A 226 0.89 5.85 57.75
CA ASN A 226 2.05 5.05 58.10
C ASN A 226 2.01 4.54 59.56
N THR A 227 2.28 3.25 59.77
CA THR A 227 2.36 2.59 61.09
C THR A 227 3.79 2.19 61.51
N GLY A 228 4.82 2.68 60.82
CA GLY A 228 6.24 2.40 61.07
C GLY A 228 6.93 1.60 59.99
N ASN A 229 6.22 1.25 58.91
CA ASN A 229 6.74 0.50 57.76
C ASN A 229 6.86 1.40 56.51
N HIS A 230 7.24 0.80 55.39
CA HIS A 230 7.18 1.42 54.07
C HIS A 230 5.90 0.99 53.37
N ASP A 231 5.07 1.96 53.01
CA ASP A 231 3.82 1.74 52.27
C ASP A 231 3.87 2.46 50.91
N VAL A 232 2.95 2.11 50.02
CA VAL A 232 2.80 2.74 48.72
C VAL A 232 1.38 3.25 48.56
N ALA A 233 1.26 4.56 48.36
CA ALA A 233 0.00 5.23 48.11
C ALA A 233 -0.08 5.65 46.63
N SER A 234 -1.14 5.23 45.95
CA SER A 234 -1.36 5.55 44.55
C SER A 234 -2.67 6.29 44.34
N GLY A 235 -2.75 7.02 43.24
CA GLY A 235 -3.99 7.68 42.83
C GLY A 235 -3.97 7.99 41.35
N SER A 236 -5.13 7.89 40.70
CA SER A 236 -5.27 8.18 39.29
C SER A 236 -6.60 8.83 38.97
N THR A 237 -6.61 9.62 37.90
CA THR A 237 -7.83 10.25 37.39
C THR A 237 -7.69 10.62 35.92
N ILE A 238 -8.83 10.91 35.30
CA ILE A 238 -8.92 11.42 33.95
C ILE A 238 -9.37 12.87 34.02
N LEU A 239 -8.66 13.77 33.33
CA LEU A 239 -9.00 15.19 33.25
C LEU A 239 -9.13 15.64 31.80
N ALA A 240 -10.16 16.41 31.51
CA ALA A 240 -10.22 17.23 30.30
C ALA A 240 -9.42 18.51 30.58
N LEU A 241 -8.43 18.80 29.74
CA LEU A 241 -7.55 19.96 29.86
C LEU A 241 -7.65 20.83 28.62
N LYS A 242 -7.64 22.15 28.85
CA LYS A 242 -7.48 23.18 27.82
C LYS A 242 -6.02 23.60 27.73
N GLN A 243 -5.66 24.23 26.61
CA GLN A 243 -4.32 24.78 26.44
C GLN A 243 -3.98 25.77 27.57
N GLY A 244 -2.83 25.57 28.20
CA GLY A 244 -2.36 26.38 29.33
C GLY A 244 -2.81 25.89 30.71
N ASP A 245 -3.70 24.89 30.81
CA ASP A 245 -4.08 24.33 32.10
C ASP A 245 -2.88 23.66 32.79
N GLU A 246 -2.76 23.86 34.10
CA GLU A 246 -1.67 23.34 34.91
C GLU A 246 -2.14 22.19 35.81
N VAL A 247 -1.35 21.12 35.87
CA VAL A 247 -1.57 19.97 36.75
C VAL A 247 -0.31 19.64 37.53
N TRP A 248 -0.43 19.42 38.84
CA TRP A 248 0.69 19.05 39.70
C TRP A 248 0.27 18.26 40.95
N LEU A 249 1.25 17.73 41.67
CA LEU A 249 1.05 17.13 43.00
C LEU A 249 1.58 18.05 44.09
N GLN A 250 0.88 18.09 45.22
CA GLN A 250 1.38 18.77 46.42
C GLN A 250 0.91 18.09 47.69
N ILE A 251 1.70 18.22 48.76
CA ILE A 251 1.26 17.89 50.12
C ILE A 251 0.35 19.01 50.62
N PHE A 252 -0.89 18.70 50.97
CA PHE A 252 -1.89 19.71 51.34
C PHE A 252 -2.15 19.81 52.84
N TYR A 253 -1.79 18.78 53.61
CA TYR A 253 -1.98 18.76 55.06
C TYR A 253 -0.63 18.86 55.77
N SER A 254 -0.58 19.69 56.81
CA SER A 254 0.67 19.94 57.54
C SER A 254 1.08 18.72 58.38
N GLU A 255 2.39 18.48 58.48
CA GLU A 255 2.99 17.32 59.19
C GLU A 255 2.64 15.94 58.59
N GLN A 256 1.90 15.89 57.48
CA GLN A 256 1.58 14.66 56.75
C GLN A 256 2.36 14.56 55.44
N ASN A 257 3.67 14.72 55.59
CA ASN A 257 4.64 14.59 54.52
C ASN A 257 5.47 13.33 54.72
N GLY A 258 4.90 12.18 54.36
CA GLY A 258 5.55 10.87 54.41
C GLY A 258 6.33 10.50 53.16
N LEU A 259 6.30 11.33 52.11
CA LEU A 259 6.88 11.00 50.82
C LEU A 259 8.38 10.71 50.96
N PHE A 260 8.77 9.52 50.52
CA PHE A 260 10.09 8.96 50.73
C PHE A 260 10.75 8.56 49.42
N TYR A 261 12.07 8.72 49.39
CA TYR A 261 12.95 8.33 48.31
C TYR A 261 14.27 7.79 48.85
N ASP A 262 14.72 6.70 48.25
CA ASP A 262 16.01 6.07 48.44
C ASP A 262 16.53 5.62 47.08
N PRO A 263 17.75 6.00 46.67
CA PRO A 263 18.28 5.74 45.35
C PRO A 263 18.50 4.25 45.02
N TYR A 264 18.45 3.34 45.99
CA TYR A 264 18.74 1.92 45.78
C TYR A 264 17.49 1.06 45.66
N TRP A 265 16.38 1.41 46.31
CA TRP A 265 15.24 0.49 46.42
C TRP A 265 13.84 1.13 46.41
N THR A 266 13.72 2.46 46.24
CA THR A 266 12.39 3.11 46.12
C THR A 266 12.35 4.17 45.03
N ASP A 267 11.22 4.29 44.36
CA ASP A 267 10.91 5.42 43.48
C ASP A 267 9.50 5.90 43.80
N SER A 268 9.30 7.22 43.86
CA SER A 268 7.97 7.83 43.88
C SER A 268 7.75 8.57 42.56
N LEU A 269 6.71 8.18 41.83
CA LEU A 269 6.46 8.53 40.43
C LEU A 269 5.23 9.41 40.26
N PHE A 270 5.29 10.27 39.25
CA PHE A 270 4.14 10.99 38.72
C PHE A 270 4.16 10.90 37.19
N THR A 271 3.06 10.43 36.61
CA THR A 271 2.94 10.16 35.19
C THR A 271 1.65 10.74 34.65
N GLY A 272 1.69 11.29 33.44
CA GLY A 272 0.50 11.73 32.74
C GLY A 272 0.67 11.69 31.23
N PHE A 273 -0.41 11.35 30.53
CA PHE A 273 -0.39 11.28 29.07
C PHE A 273 -1.75 11.60 28.45
N LEU A 274 -1.70 12.13 27.24
CA LEU A 274 -2.86 12.41 26.40
C LEU A 274 -3.47 11.09 25.90
N ILE A 275 -4.76 10.91 26.13
CA ILE A 275 -5.54 9.79 25.62
C ILE A 275 -6.17 10.19 24.28
N TYR A 276 -6.87 11.32 24.26
CA TYR A 276 -7.57 11.84 23.09
C TYR A 276 -7.28 13.33 22.95
N ALA A 277 -6.69 13.74 21.83
CA ALA A 277 -6.63 15.14 21.45
C ALA A 277 -8.02 15.62 21.05
N ASP A 278 -8.38 16.84 21.45
CA ASP A 278 -9.56 17.49 20.87
C ASP A 278 -9.29 17.73 19.38
N GLN A 279 -10.29 17.43 18.54
CA GLN A 279 -10.20 17.76 17.12
C GLN A 279 -10.60 19.23 16.97
N ASP A 280 -9.64 20.09 16.64
CA ASP A 280 -9.95 21.43 16.17
C ASP A 280 -10.81 21.26 14.91
N ASN A 281 -12.10 21.61 14.99
CA ASN A 281 -12.99 21.67 13.83
C ASN A 281 -12.75 23.04 13.18
N PRO A 282 -12.02 23.15 12.04
CA PRO A 282 -11.69 24.45 11.47
C PRO A 282 -12.83 25.05 10.64
N ASN A 283 -14.08 24.59 10.82
CA ASN A 283 -15.25 24.98 10.01
C ASN A 283 -16.35 25.73 10.79
N GLU A 284 -16.04 26.30 11.97
CA GLU A 284 -16.96 27.22 12.66
C GLU A 284 -16.47 28.67 12.48
N VAL A 285 -16.75 29.25 11.30
CA VAL A 285 -16.77 30.70 11.03
C VAL A 285 -17.98 31.03 10.17
#